data_AF-A0A1I3IT98-F1
#
_entry.id   AF-A0A1I3IT98-F1
#
_cell.length_a   1.000
_cell.length_b   1.000
_cell.length_c   1.000
_cell.angle_alpha   90.00
_cell.angle_beta   90.00
_cell.angle_gamma   90.00
#
_symmetry.space_group_name_H-M   'P 1'
#
loop_
_entity.id
_entity.type
_entity.pdbx_description
1 polymer ?
#
loop_
_entity_poly.entity_id
_entity_poly.type
_entity_poly.pdbx_seq_one_letter_code
_entity_poly.pdbx_strand_id
1 'polypeptide(L)'
;MEQPNQSYIDSLSGDDKAFKQKLIDIIKREFPEEKQIYFDNYNAKNYKLAADNVHKLKHKISILGLEKGYEVAVAYELSLEDGKSDEKEQFEAILTTITKYLVDL
;
A
#
# COMPACT_ATOMS: atom_id res chain seq x y z
N MET A 1 14.21 6.58 -2.87
CA MET A 1 12.88 6.21 -2.33
C MET A 1 13.08 5.27 -1.16
N GLU A 2 12.25 5.43 -0.13
CA GLU A 2 12.16 4.51 1.01
C GLU A 2 11.93 3.06 0.53
N GLN A 3 12.41 2.07 1.27
CA GLN A 3 12.29 0.65 0.92
C GLN A 3 11.41 -0.08 1.94
N PRO A 4 10.54 -1.01 1.48
CA PRO A 4 9.75 -1.84 2.37
C PRO A 4 10.64 -2.69 3.29
N ASN A 5 10.14 -3.00 4.48
CA ASN A 5 10.78 -3.87 5.44
C ASN A 5 9.76 -4.66 6.27
N GLN A 6 10.23 -5.60 7.09
CA GLN A 6 9.37 -6.45 7.93
C GLN A 6 9.33 -6.00 9.39
N SER A 7 9.90 -4.84 9.75
CA SER A 7 10.07 -4.44 11.15
C SER A 7 8.74 -4.43 11.93
N TYR A 8 7.66 -3.94 11.30
CA TYR A 8 6.34 -3.95 11.91
C TYR A 8 5.75 -5.37 12.02
N ILE A 9 5.92 -6.19 10.97
CA ILE A 9 5.49 -7.59 10.97
C ILE A 9 6.23 -8.38 12.06
N ASP A 10 7.53 -8.16 12.22
CA ASP A 10 8.38 -8.76 13.24
C ASP A 10 7.94 -8.35 14.64
N SER A 11 7.68 -7.05 14.83
CA SER A 11 7.14 -6.54 16.09
C SER A 11 5.76 -7.13 16.43
N LEU A 12 4.90 -7.35 15.44
CA LEU A 12 3.57 -7.91 15.64
C LEU A 12 3.61 -9.42 15.91
N SER A 13 4.59 -10.12 15.33
CA SER A 13 4.69 -11.59 15.40
C SER A 13 5.53 -12.09 16.57
N GLY A 14 6.47 -11.28 17.06
CA GLY A 14 7.47 -11.72 18.03
C GLY A 14 8.24 -12.94 17.50
N ASP A 15 8.33 -14.00 18.31
CA ASP A 15 9.00 -15.24 17.94
C ASP A 15 8.11 -16.24 17.15
N ASP A 16 6.83 -15.92 16.91
CA ASP A 16 5.90 -16.81 16.19
C ASP A 16 6.11 -16.72 14.67
N LYS A 17 6.98 -17.59 14.17
CA LYS A 17 7.30 -17.72 12.74
C LYS A 17 6.09 -18.14 11.90
N ALA A 18 5.17 -18.94 12.43
CA ALA A 18 4.01 -19.40 11.67
C ALA A 18 3.01 -18.26 11.48
N PHE A 19 2.82 -17.44 12.50
CA PHE A 19 2.00 -16.23 12.42
C PHE A 19 2.62 -15.20 11.46
N LYS A 20 3.94 -14.95 11.55
CA LYS A 20 4.68 -14.09 10.62
C LYS A 20 4.45 -14.50 9.16
N GLN A 21 4.61 -15.78 8.85
CA GLN A 21 4.42 -16.27 7.47
C GLN A 21 2.98 -16.07 6.99
N LYS A 22 1.98 -16.33 7.84
CA LYS A 22 0.58 -16.11 7.49
C LYS A 22 0.29 -14.65 7.14
N LEU A 23 0.86 -13.69 7.88
CA LEU A 23 0.70 -12.26 7.57
C LEU A 23 1.30 -11.92 6.21
N ILE A 24 2.52 -12.40 5.95
CA ILE A 24 3.20 -12.21 4.66
C ILE A 24 2.36 -12.78 3.52
N ASP A 25 1.87 -14.01 3.65
CA ASP A 25 1.07 -14.68 2.61
C ASP A 25 -0.23 -13.92 2.30
N ILE A 26 -0.89 -13.39 3.34
CA ILE A 26 -2.08 -12.55 3.19
C ILE A 26 -1.76 -11.27 2.42
N ILE A 27 -0.66 -10.58 2.76
CA ILE A 27 -0.23 -9.36 2.07
C ILE A 27 0.10 -9.66 0.60
N LYS A 28 0.85 -10.73 0.33
CA LYS A 28 1.22 -11.14 -1.04
C LYS A 28 0.00 -11.47 -1.91
N ARG A 29 -1.06 -12.01 -1.32
CA ARG A 29 -2.31 -12.31 -2.02
C ARG A 29 -3.15 -11.06 -2.27
N GLU A 30 -3.39 -10.25 -1.25
CA GLU A 30 -4.35 -9.14 -1.32
C GLU A 30 -3.79 -7.89 -2.00
N PHE A 31 -2.50 -7.58 -1.81
CA PHE A 31 -1.91 -6.34 -2.32
C PHE A 31 -2.02 -6.19 -3.86
N PRO A 32 -1.74 -7.23 -4.68
CA PRO A 32 -1.92 -7.14 -6.13
C PRO A 32 -3.36 -6.86 -6.55
N GLU A 33 -4.33 -7.48 -5.88
CA GLU A 33 -5.77 -7.30 -6.16
C GLU A 33 -6.22 -5.88 -5.81
N GLU A 34 -5.88 -5.40 -4.61
CA GLU A 34 -6.22 -4.04 -4.17
C GLU A 34 -5.59 -2.97 -5.06
N LYS A 35 -4.33 -3.18 -5.48
CA LYS A 35 -3.63 -2.30 -6.42
C LYS A 35 -4.36 -2.24 -7.75
N GLN A 36 -4.81 -3.38 -8.28
CA GLN A 36 -5.54 -3.42 -9.55
C GLN A 36 -6.87 -2.67 -9.44
N ILE A 37 -7.63 -2.88 -8.36
CA ILE A 37 -8.91 -2.19 -8.13
C ILE A 37 -8.70 -0.67 -8.04
N TYR A 38 -7.62 -0.20 -7.40
CA TYR A 38 -7.24 1.22 -7.41
C TYR A 38 -7.08 1.73 -8.85
N PHE A 39 -6.29 1.07 -9.68
CA PHE A 39 -6.07 1.50 -11.07
C PHE A 39 -7.36 1.50 -11.88
N ASP A 40 -8.21 0.48 -11.71
CA ASP A 40 -9.50 0.38 -12.40
C ASP A 40 -10.42 1.55 -12.03
N ASN A 41 -10.55 1.86 -10.73
CA ASN A 41 -11.37 2.97 -10.25
C ASN A 41 -10.79 4.33 -10.67
N TYR A 42 -9.47 4.51 -10.60
CA TYR A 42 -8.82 5.73 -11.03
C TYR A 42 -9.02 5.97 -12.54
N ASN A 43 -8.81 4.93 -13.37
CA ASN A 43 -8.99 5.03 -14.83
C ASN A 43 -10.44 5.25 -15.23
N ALA A 44 -11.39 4.73 -14.45
CA ALA A 44 -12.82 5.01 -14.59
C ALA A 44 -13.22 6.40 -14.07
N LYS A 45 -12.28 7.19 -13.53
CA LYS A 45 -12.50 8.51 -12.89
C LYS A 45 -13.43 8.45 -11.67
N ASN A 46 -13.53 7.29 -11.04
CA ASN A 46 -14.28 7.09 -9.79
C ASN A 46 -13.43 7.51 -8.59
N TYR A 47 -13.10 8.81 -8.48
CA TYR A 47 -12.10 9.28 -7.51
C TYR A 47 -12.41 8.98 -6.04
N LYS A 48 -13.69 8.97 -5.65
CA LYS A 48 -14.08 8.55 -4.29
C LYS A 48 -13.76 7.09 -4.00
N LEU A 49 -14.04 6.20 -4.96
CA LEU A 49 -13.69 4.78 -4.84
C LEU A 49 -12.16 4.60 -4.87
N ALA A 50 -11.46 5.35 -5.72
CA ALA A 50 -10.00 5.35 -5.73
C ALA A 50 -9.42 5.81 -4.38
N ALA A 51 -10.00 6.82 -3.73
CA ALA A 51 -9.61 7.24 -2.38
C ALA A 51 -9.82 6.12 -1.35
N ASP A 52 -10.96 5.42 -1.38
CA ASP A 52 -11.19 4.24 -0.54
C ASP A 52 -10.15 3.13 -0.79
N ASN A 53 -9.69 2.97 -2.04
CA ASN A 53 -8.61 2.04 -2.35
C ASN A 53 -7.27 2.51 -1.78
N VAL A 54 -6.93 3.81 -1.88
CA VAL A 54 -5.72 4.39 -1.28
C VAL A 54 -5.75 4.22 0.25
N HIS A 55 -6.91 4.39 0.89
CA HIS A 55 -7.09 4.14 2.32
C HIS A 55 -6.76 2.70 2.73
N LYS A 56 -7.09 1.71 1.89
CA LYS A 56 -6.73 0.31 2.17
C LYS A 56 -5.25 0.07 1.95
N LEU A 57 -4.71 0.58 0.83
CA LEU A 57 -3.31 0.43 0.47
C LEU A 57 -2.37 1.11 1.49
N LYS A 58 -2.74 2.27 2.07
CA LYS A 58 -1.91 2.95 3.08
C LYS A 58 -1.67 2.10 4.33
N HIS A 59 -2.63 1.27 4.74
CA HIS A 59 -2.43 0.34 5.85
C HIS A 59 -1.35 -0.69 5.53
N LYS A 60 -1.34 -1.22 4.29
CA LYS A 60 -0.28 -2.14 3.84
C LYS A 60 1.08 -1.43 3.71
N ILE A 61 1.10 -0.17 3.27
CA ILE A 61 2.31 0.67 3.24
C ILE A 61 2.89 0.82 4.66
N SER A 62 2.04 1.09 5.66
CA SER A 62 2.44 1.17 7.07
C SER A 62 2.95 -0.16 7.62
N ILE A 63 2.24 -1.27 7.36
CA ILE A 63 2.66 -2.62 7.77
C ILE A 63 4.01 -3.01 7.17
N LEU A 64 4.33 -2.51 5.97
CA LEU A 64 5.61 -2.72 5.29
C LEU A 64 6.68 -1.68 5.68
N GLY A 65 6.45 -0.90 6.74
CA GLY A 65 7.43 -0.01 7.36
C GLY A 65 7.84 1.18 6.51
N LEU A 66 6.97 1.67 5.62
CA LEU A 66 7.21 2.87 4.80
C LEU A 66 6.50 4.08 5.43
N GLU A 67 7.16 4.76 6.37
CA GLU A 67 6.56 5.89 7.09
C GLU A 67 6.34 7.10 6.17
N LYS A 68 7.32 7.42 5.31
CA LYS A 68 7.17 8.52 4.33
C LYS A 68 6.19 8.14 3.24
N GLY A 69 6.20 6.87 2.83
CA GLY A 69 5.21 6.35 1.89
C GLY A 69 3.77 6.48 2.42
N TYR A 70 3.58 6.31 3.73
CA TYR A 70 2.29 6.49 4.38
C TYR A 70 1.80 7.95 4.31
N GLU A 71 2.69 8.92 4.58
CA GLU A 71 2.36 10.35 4.46
C GLU A 71 1.92 10.74 3.05
N VAL A 72 2.63 10.23 2.02
CA VAL A 72 2.26 10.41 0.60
C VAL A 72 0.88 9.81 0.32
N ALA A 73 0.59 8.62 0.84
CA ALA A 73 -0.71 7.97 0.64
C ALA A 73 -1.85 8.76 1.30
N VAL A 74 -1.64 9.32 2.51
CA VAL A 74 -2.62 10.20 3.17
C VAL A 74 -2.88 11.47 2.37
N ALA A 75 -1.82 12.11 1.85
CA ALA A 75 -1.98 13.31 1.03
C ALA A 75 -2.72 13.01 -0.27
N TYR A 76 -2.41 11.88 -0.92
CA TYR A 76 -3.08 11.46 -2.15
C TYR A 76 -4.55 11.09 -1.95
N GLU A 77 -4.88 10.39 -0.86
CA GLU A 77 -6.26 10.07 -0.47
C GLU A 77 -7.11 11.34 -0.37
N LEU A 78 -6.63 12.34 0.37
CA LEU A 78 -7.31 13.63 0.52
C LEU A 78 -7.42 14.39 -0.82
N SER A 79 -6.38 14.34 -1.65
CA SER A 79 -6.41 14.95 -2.99
C SER A 79 -7.50 14.32 -3.88
N LEU A 80 -7.66 12.99 -3.84
CA LEU A 80 -8.70 12.27 -4.57
C LEU A 80 -10.11 12.60 -4.06
N GLU A 81 -10.29 12.76 -2.74
CA GLU A 81 -11.57 13.19 -2.16
C GLU A 81 -11.99 14.59 -2.66
N ASP A 82 -11.03 15.47 -2.89
CA ASP A 82 -11.20 16.80 -3.51
C ASP A 82 -11.35 16.75 -5.05
N GLY A 83 -11.32 15.56 -5.65
CA GLY A 83 -11.40 15.37 -7.11
C GLY A 83 -10.12 15.77 -7.86
N LYS A 84 -9.00 15.89 -7.16
CA LYS A 84 -7.66 16.16 -7.70
C LYS A 84 -6.84 14.86 -7.73
N SER A 85 -5.60 14.96 -8.21
CA SER A 85 -4.67 13.82 -8.28
C SER A 85 -3.24 14.22 -7.97
N ASP A 86 -3.07 15.16 -7.05
CA ASP A 86 -1.76 15.53 -6.51
C ASP A 86 -1.13 14.30 -5.84
N GLU A 87 0.18 14.16 -5.85
CA GLU A 87 0.90 13.01 -5.26
C GLU A 87 0.71 11.64 -5.95
N LYS A 88 -0.12 11.53 -7.00
CA LYS A 88 -0.35 10.28 -7.75
C LYS A 88 0.94 9.57 -8.17
N GLU A 89 1.86 10.29 -8.79
CA GLU A 89 3.10 9.71 -9.31
C GLU A 89 3.97 9.13 -8.18
N GLN A 90 4.03 9.82 -7.04
CA GLN A 90 4.77 9.38 -5.87
C GLN A 90 4.11 8.14 -5.24
N PHE A 91 2.78 8.16 -5.12
CA PHE A 91 2.01 7.02 -4.65
C PHE A 91 2.20 5.78 -5.53
N GLU A 92 2.08 5.90 -6.86
CA GLU A 92 2.24 4.79 -7.78
C GLU A 92 3.69 4.25 -7.81
N ALA A 93 4.68 5.11 -7.59
CA ALA A 93 6.06 4.68 -7.40
C ALA A 93 6.22 3.83 -6.11
N ILE A 94 5.54 4.20 -5.02
CA ILE A 94 5.51 3.40 -3.78
C ILE A 94 4.90 2.03 -4.04
N LEU A 95 3.75 1.98 -4.73
CA LEU A 95 3.11 0.69 -5.08
C LEU A 95 4.02 -0.19 -5.94
N THR A 96 4.78 0.42 -6.86
CA THR A 96 5.78 -0.29 -7.68
C THR A 96 6.91 -0.84 -6.82
N THR A 97 7.37 -0.08 -5.83
CA THR A 97 8.44 -0.50 -4.92
C THR A 97 7.99 -1.68 -4.05
N ILE A 98 6.77 -1.62 -3.50
CA ILE A 98 6.16 -2.73 -2.76
C ILE A 98 5.98 -3.96 -3.64
N THR A 99 5.52 -3.77 -4.89
CA THR A 99 5.34 -4.89 -5.84
C THR A 99 6.64 -5.66 -6.03
N LYS A 100 7.77 -4.96 -6.25
CA LYS A 100 9.08 -5.59 -6.42
C LYS A 100 9.51 -6.33 -5.16
N TYR A 101 9.39 -5.67 -4.00
CA TYR A 101 9.73 -6.27 -2.72
C TYR A 101 8.96 -7.56 -2.43
N LEU A 102 7.64 -7.57 -2.67
CA LEU A 102 6.81 -8.76 -2.44
C LEU A 102 7.12 -9.90 -3.43
N VAL A 103 7.63 -9.60 -4.63
CA VAL A 103 8.08 -10.63 -5.59
C VAL A 103 9.39 -11.27 -5.12
N ASP A 104 10.29 -10.50 -4.52
CA ASP A 104 11.59 -10.97 -4.05
C ASP A 104 11.53 -11.72 -2.70
N LEU A 105 10.43 -11.55 -1.95
CA LEU A 105 10.18 -12.18 -0.64
C LEU A 105 9.81 -13.66 -0.76
#